data_AF-A0A7W1TPI2-F1
#
_entry.id   AF-A0A7W1TPI2-F1
#
_cell.length_a   1.000
_cell.length_b   1.000
_cell.length_c   1.000
_cell.angle_alpha   90.00
_cell.angle_beta   90.00
_cell.angle_gamma   90.00
#
_symmetry.space_group_name_H-M   'P 1'
#
loop_
_entity.id
_entity.type
_entity.pdbx_description
1 polymer ?
#
loop_
_entity_poly.entity_id
_entity_poly.type
_entity_poly.pdbx_seq_one_letter_code
_entity_poly.pdbx_strand_id
1 'polypeptide(L)'
;MRAYPWYGWVESDEPLEQGDFFDSCPVIVPTTDVHPGTIQARVDEYDVVVLSQSCDLVNGKIELVQVAPVWLLSEFQATSEKFKKSGELNKLRQGNYIGYHLLHRCDLSGTRAGFRHR
;
A
#
# COMPACT_ATOMS: atom_id res chain seq x y z
N MET A 1 -1.78 20.82 3.43
CA MET A 1 -1.70 19.83 4.53
C MET A 1 -3.15 19.57 4.96
N ARG A 2 -3.70 18.36 4.74
CA ARG A 2 -5.08 18.07 5.16
C ARG A 2 -5.13 18.17 6.69
N ALA A 3 -6.08 18.94 7.21
CA ALA A 3 -6.35 18.96 8.65
C ALA A 3 -6.94 17.61 9.06
N TYR A 4 -6.66 17.18 10.30
CA TYR A 4 -7.31 15.99 10.86
C TYR A 4 -8.84 16.04 10.63
N PRO A 5 -9.47 14.96 10.15
CA PRO A 5 -8.93 13.60 9.97
C PRO A 5 -8.04 13.41 8.73
N TRP A 6 -7.05 12.52 8.87
CA TRP A 6 -6.03 12.24 7.84
C TRP A 6 -6.57 11.44 6.64
N TYR A 7 -7.63 10.66 6.86
CA TYR A 7 -8.26 9.79 5.86
C TYR A 7 -9.64 10.36 5.48
N GLY A 8 -10.00 10.21 4.22
CA GLY A 8 -11.32 10.53 3.69
C GLY A 8 -11.68 9.56 2.55
N TRP A 9 -12.97 9.51 2.21
CA TRP A 9 -13.41 8.87 0.98
C TRP A 9 -13.02 9.74 -0.22
N VAL A 10 -12.68 9.09 -1.31
CA VAL A 10 -12.38 9.71 -2.60
C VAL A 10 -13.41 9.18 -3.58
N GLU A 11 -14.10 10.08 -4.27
CA GLU A 11 -15.09 9.70 -5.27
C GLU A 11 -14.38 9.21 -6.55
N SER A 12 -15.01 8.29 -7.29
CA SER A 12 -14.37 7.66 -8.45
C SER A 12 -14.09 8.58 -9.63
N ASP A 13 -14.72 9.76 -9.66
CA ASP A 13 -14.53 10.79 -10.68
C ASP A 13 -13.47 11.83 -10.27
N GLU A 14 -12.93 11.76 -9.05
CA GLU A 14 -11.81 12.57 -8.63
C GLU A 14 -10.51 12.10 -9.30
N PRO A 15 -9.60 13.03 -9.68
CA PRO A 15 -8.30 12.65 -10.20
C PRO A 15 -7.49 11.84 -9.19
N LEU A 16 -6.73 10.86 -9.69
CA LEU A 16 -5.82 10.07 -8.88
C LEU A 16 -4.72 10.94 -8.24
N GLU A 17 -4.55 10.82 -6.92
CA GLU A 17 -3.54 11.55 -6.15
C GLU A 17 -2.57 10.62 -5.40
N GLN A 18 -1.41 11.18 -5.03
CA GLN A 18 -0.47 10.52 -4.14
C GLN A 18 -1.10 10.26 -2.77
N GLY A 19 -0.97 9.02 -2.28
CA GLY A 19 -1.53 8.60 -0.99
C GLY A 19 -2.95 8.02 -1.09
N ASP A 20 -3.55 7.98 -2.27
CA ASP A 20 -4.79 7.25 -2.49
C ASP A 20 -4.58 5.75 -2.28
N PHE A 21 -5.62 5.09 -1.78
CA PHE A 21 -5.62 3.65 -1.50
C PHE A 21 -6.53 2.92 -2.48
N PHE A 22 -6.08 1.77 -2.95
CA PHE A 22 -6.91 0.81 -3.66
C PHE A 22 -6.86 -0.52 -2.92
N ASP A 23 -8.02 -1.05 -2.57
CA ASP A 23 -8.10 -2.39 -2.01
C ASP A 23 -8.17 -3.41 -3.17
N SER A 24 -7.61 -4.61 -2.96
CA SER A 24 -7.66 -5.72 -3.93
C SER A 24 -7.14 -5.41 -5.35
N CYS A 25 -6.05 -4.64 -5.45
CA CYS A 25 -5.40 -4.33 -6.73
C CYS A 25 -4.75 -5.59 -7.34
N PRO A 26 -5.11 -5.97 -8.59
CA PRO A 26 -4.60 -7.19 -9.21
C PRO A 26 -3.15 -7.03 -9.70
N VAL A 27 -2.30 -7.99 -9.35
CA VAL A 27 -0.90 -8.08 -9.75
C VAL A 27 -0.68 -9.40 -10.46
N ILE A 28 -0.19 -9.32 -11.70
CA ILE A 28 0.14 -10.49 -12.50
C ILE A 28 1.52 -11.00 -12.08
N VAL A 29 1.56 -12.19 -11.49
CA VAL A 29 2.79 -12.84 -11.02
C VAL A 29 3.11 -14.02 -11.95
N PRO A 30 4.19 -13.96 -12.74
CA PRO A 30 4.62 -15.09 -13.56
C PRO A 30 4.91 -16.33 -12.70
N THR A 31 4.54 -17.51 -13.19
CA THR A 31 4.99 -18.78 -12.58
C THR A 31 6.47 -19.02 -12.90
N THR A 32 7.15 -19.82 -12.07
CA THR A 32 8.62 -20.01 -12.12
C THR A 32 9.18 -20.52 -13.45
N ASP A 33 8.36 -21.17 -14.27
CA ASP A 33 8.76 -21.74 -15.56
C ASP A 33 8.48 -20.77 -16.71
N VAL A 34 9.33 -19.75 -16.83
CA VAL A 34 9.26 -18.78 -17.93
C VAL A 34 9.96 -19.37 -19.16
N HIS A 35 9.17 -19.89 -20.10
CA HIS A 35 9.65 -20.35 -21.40
C HIS A 35 9.30 -19.33 -22.51
N PRO A 36 10.10 -19.25 -23.59
CA PRO A 36 9.72 -18.46 -24.77
C PRO A 36 8.37 -18.93 -25.31
N GLY A 37 7.39 -18.03 -25.37
CA GLY A 37 6.02 -18.35 -25.79
C GLY A 37 4.99 -17.89 -24.76
N THR A 38 3.97 -18.71 -24.51
CA THR A 38 2.92 -18.43 -23.54
C THR A 38 3.42 -18.67 -22.12
N ILE A 39 3.47 -17.62 -21.31
CA ILE A 39 3.84 -17.68 -19.89
C ILE A 39 2.57 -17.88 -19.06
N GLN A 40 2.57 -18.89 -18.18
CA GLN A 40 1.52 -19.01 -17.17
C GLN A 40 1.75 -17.98 -16.06
N ALA A 41 0.68 -17.34 -15.62
CA ALA A 41 0.73 -16.39 -14.53
C ALA A 41 -0.48 -16.58 -13.63
N ARG A 42 -0.30 -16.27 -12.35
CA ARG A 42 -1.40 -16.11 -11.40
C ARG A 42 -1.66 -14.63 -11.19
N VAL A 43 -2.90 -14.32 -10.81
CA VAL A 43 -3.28 -12.96 -10.39
C VAL A 43 -3.38 -12.99 -8.88
N ASP A 44 -2.56 -12.17 -8.24
CA ASP A 44 -2.63 -11.91 -6.80
C ASP A 44 -3.31 -10.57 -6.57
N GLU A 45 -3.97 -10.41 -5.44
CA GLU A 45 -4.60 -9.15 -5.07
C GLU A 45 -3.88 -8.55 -3.86
N TYR A 46 -3.61 -7.25 -3.93
CA TYR A 46 -2.98 -6.50 -2.85
C TYR A 46 -3.76 -5.22 -2.57
N ASP A 47 -3.96 -4.89 -1.30
CA ASP A 47 -4.27 -3.51 -0.95
C ASP A 47 -3.01 -2.68 -1.20
N VAL A 48 -3.14 -1.52 -1.84
CA VAL A 48 -2.01 -0.69 -2.25
C VAL A 48 -2.24 0.79 -1.95
N VAL A 49 -1.15 1.54 -1.83
CA VAL A 49 -1.13 3.00 -1.73
C VAL A 49 -0.32 3.61 -2.87
N VAL A 50 -0.82 4.70 -3.46
CA VAL A 50 -0.13 5.42 -4.53
C VAL A 50 1.09 6.17 -3.99
N LEU A 51 2.25 5.95 -4.60
CA LEU A 51 3.50 6.63 -4.30
C LEU A 51 3.90 7.67 -5.34
N SER A 52 3.44 7.53 -6.59
CA SER A 52 3.64 8.53 -7.64
C SER A 52 3.17 9.91 -7.20
N GLN A 53 3.90 10.94 -7.60
CA GLN A 53 3.68 12.31 -7.13
C GLN A 53 2.46 12.93 -7.82
N SER A 54 1.60 13.63 -7.06
CA SER A 54 0.30 14.12 -7.58
C SER A 54 0.41 15.08 -8.77
N CYS A 55 1.46 15.91 -8.84
CA CYS A 55 1.65 16.81 -9.99
C CYS A 55 1.96 16.02 -11.27
N ASP A 56 2.61 14.87 -11.17
CA ASP A 56 2.86 14.00 -12.33
C ASP A 56 1.60 13.23 -12.73
N LEU A 57 0.79 12.79 -11.76
CA LEU A 57 -0.49 12.11 -11.99
C LEU A 57 -1.53 13.04 -12.64
N VAL A 58 -1.83 14.17 -12.00
CA VAL A 58 -2.90 15.09 -12.44
C VAL A 58 -2.59 15.72 -13.81
N ASN A 59 -1.31 15.93 -14.13
CA ASN A 59 -0.91 16.47 -15.43
C ASN A 59 -0.63 15.38 -16.48
N GLY A 60 -0.90 14.10 -16.18
CA GLY A 60 -0.71 12.99 -17.12
C GLY A 60 0.72 12.83 -17.62
N LYS A 61 1.72 13.13 -16.78
CA LYS A 61 3.15 13.05 -17.16
C LYS A 61 3.72 11.64 -17.12
N ILE A 62 2.97 10.71 -16.53
CA ILE A 62 3.38 9.32 -16.35
C ILE A 62 2.27 8.38 -16.82
N GLU A 63 2.66 7.30 -17.47
CA GLU A 63 1.75 6.22 -17.88
C GLU A 63 1.71 5.09 -16.85
N LEU A 64 2.77 4.98 -16.04
CA LEU A 64 2.92 3.95 -15.01
C LEU A 64 2.83 4.58 -13.62
N VAL A 65 1.84 4.15 -12.84
CA VAL A 65 1.64 4.59 -11.46
C VAL A 65 2.45 3.68 -10.53
N GLN A 66 3.35 4.27 -9.74
CA GLN A 66 4.04 3.54 -8.68
C GLN A 66 3.12 3.43 -7.47
N VAL A 67 2.98 2.21 -6.98
CA VAL A 67 2.26 1.89 -5.76
C VAL A 67 3.15 1.10 -4.80
N ALA A 68 2.78 1.07 -3.53
CA ALA A 68 3.32 0.14 -2.55
C ALA A 68 2.20 -0.70 -1.95
N PRO A 69 2.43 -2.00 -1.69
CA PRO A 69 1.48 -2.83 -0.96
C PRO A 69 1.24 -2.30 0.44
N VAL A 70 0.06 -2.60 0.97
CA VAL A 70 -0.37 -2.21 2.30
C VAL A 70 -0.92 -3.43 3.03
N TRP A 71 -0.46 -3.64 4.24
CA TRP A 71 -0.83 -4.78 5.09
C TRP A 71 -1.38 -4.30 6.41
N LEU A 72 -2.21 -5.12 7.05
CA LEU A 72 -2.50 -4.91 8.47
C LEU A 72 -1.23 -5.16 9.28
N LEU A 73 -1.01 -4.35 10.32
CA LEU A 73 0.14 -4.56 11.21
C LEU A 73 0.18 -5.99 11.77
N SER A 74 -0.99 -6.57 12.07
CA SER A 74 -1.11 -7.94 12.55
C SER A 74 -0.63 -8.99 11.55
N GLU A 75 -0.89 -8.77 10.26
CA GLU A 75 -0.45 -9.68 9.18
C GLU A 75 1.07 -9.59 9.02
N PHE A 76 1.62 -8.38 9.02
CA PHE A 76 3.06 -8.16 8.96
C PHE A 76 3.79 -8.78 10.17
N GLN A 77 3.23 -8.66 11.37
CA GLN A 77 3.79 -9.30 12.57
C GLN A 77 3.75 -10.83 12.52
N ALA A 78 2.83 -11.42 11.76
CA ALA A 78 2.78 -12.86 11.58
C ALA A 78 3.92 -13.39 10.69
N THR A 79 4.48 -12.56 9.80
CA THR A 79 5.59 -12.96 8.91
C THR A 79 6.96 -12.88 9.58
N SER A 80 7.09 -12.17 10.72
CA SER A 80 8.36 -12.00 11.40
C SER A 80 8.23 -11.80 12.92
N GLU A 81 8.84 -12.72 13.69
CA GLU A 81 8.95 -12.65 15.16
C GLU A 81 9.62 -11.35 15.65
N LYS A 82 10.44 -10.70 14.82
CA LYS A 82 11.12 -9.44 15.15
C LYS A 82 10.12 -8.34 15.50
N PHE A 83 9.07 -8.19 14.70
CA PHE A 83 8.13 -7.07 14.81
C PHE A 83 7.01 -7.33 15.83
N LYS A 84 7.00 -8.48 16.50
CA LYS A 84 6.15 -8.72 17.67
C LYS A 84 6.67 -8.03 18.94
N LYS A 85 7.94 -7.64 18.97
CA LYS A 85 8.57 -6.95 20.10
C LYS A 85 8.22 -5.45 20.08
N SER A 86 7.72 -4.93 21.19
CA SER A 86 7.31 -3.51 21.33
C SER A 86 8.42 -2.51 20.99
N GLY A 87 9.68 -2.83 21.33
CA GLY A 87 10.85 -1.99 21.00
C GLY A 87 11.09 -1.85 19.49
N GLU A 88 10.90 -2.93 18.72
CA GLU A 88 11.09 -2.89 17.26
C GLU A 88 9.92 -2.16 16.58
N LEU A 89 8.68 -2.28 17.08
CA LEU A 89 7.55 -1.48 16.60
C LEU A 89 7.77 0.03 16.80
N ASN A 90 8.37 0.43 17.91
CA ASN A 90 8.69 1.84 18.14
C ASN A 90 9.75 2.36 17.16
N LYS A 91 10.78 1.55 16.85
CA LYS A 91 11.76 1.88 15.80
C LYS A 91 11.09 1.99 14.43
N LEU A 92 10.11 1.12 14.13
CA LEU A 92 9.32 1.16 12.90
C LEU A 92 8.48 2.43 12.79
N ARG A 93 7.79 2.80 13.87
CA ARG A 93 7.04 4.07 13.97
C ARG A 93 7.95 5.29 13.76
N GLN A 94 9.21 5.20 14.18
CA GLN A 94 10.21 6.27 13.99
C GLN A 94 10.82 6.30 12.58
N GLY A 95 10.49 5.34 11.70
CA GLY A 95 11.05 5.26 10.35
C GLY A 95 12.44 4.65 10.28
N ASN A 96 12.88 3.90 11.30
CA ASN A 96 14.24 3.35 11.36
C ASN A 96 14.44 2.08 10.50
N TYR A 97 13.40 1.59 9.80
CA TYR A 97 13.54 0.48 8.87
C TYR A 97 13.31 0.97 7.44
N ILE A 98 14.34 0.79 6.62
CA ILE A 98 14.27 1.11 5.19
C ILE A 98 13.27 0.17 4.51
N GLY A 99 12.46 0.73 3.62
CA GLY A 99 11.44 0.00 2.88
C GLY A 99 10.13 -0.21 3.65
N TYR A 100 10.02 0.32 4.86
CA TYR A 100 8.87 0.07 5.73
C TYR A 100 8.37 1.35 6.39
N HIS A 101 7.06 1.61 6.29
CA HIS A 101 6.44 2.74 7.00
C HIS A 101 5.15 2.33 7.70
N LEU A 102 5.02 2.75 8.95
CA LEU A 102 3.80 2.53 9.72
C LEU A 102 2.79 3.66 9.42
N LEU A 103 1.58 3.28 8.99
CA LEU A 103 0.48 4.21 8.77
C LEU A 103 -0.37 4.31 10.04
N HIS A 104 -1.07 5.44 10.18
CA HIS A 104 -2.01 5.61 11.27
C HIS A 104 -3.21 4.66 11.08
N ARG A 105 -3.94 4.41 12.17
CA ARG A 105 -5.23 3.71 12.08
C ARG A 105 -6.22 4.55 11.28
N CYS A 106 -6.95 3.91 10.38
CA CYS A 106 -8.10 4.51 9.71
C CYS A 106 -9.36 4.27 10.57
N ASP A 107 -10.06 5.34 10.92
CA ASP A 107 -11.28 5.24 11.74
C ASP A 107 -12.55 5.48 10.90
N LEU A 108 -12.45 5.46 9.56
CA LEU A 108 -13.60 5.62 8.66
C LEU A 108 -14.52 4.40 8.72
N SER A 109 -15.80 4.63 8.97
CA SER A 109 -16.85 3.60 9.00
C SER A 109 -16.98 2.90 7.65
N GLY A 110 -17.10 1.56 7.66
CA GLY A 110 -17.22 0.76 6.44
C GLY A 110 -15.88 0.31 5.84
N THR A 111 -14.75 0.74 6.41
CA THR A 111 -13.42 0.21 6.06
C THR A 111 -13.05 -0.96 6.97
N ARG A 112 -12.28 -1.94 6.45
CA ARG A 112 -11.64 -2.99 7.26
C ARG A 112 -10.36 -2.50 7.96
N ALA A 113 -10.06 -1.21 7.85
CA ALA A 113 -8.70 -0.69 7.94
C ALA A 113 -8.30 -0.32 9.38
N GLY A 114 -7.74 -1.27 10.12
CA GLY A 114 -7.00 -0.99 11.35
C GLY A 114 -5.68 -0.22 11.10
N PHE A 115 -4.65 -0.47 11.93
CA PHE A 115 -3.30 0.02 11.63
C PHE A 115 -2.77 -0.65 10.36
N ARG A 116 -2.37 0.17 9.39
CA ARG A 116 -1.85 -0.28 8.10
C ARG A 116 -0.33 -0.06 8.01
N HIS A 117 0.35 -0.85 7.19
CA HIS A 117 1.79 -0.83 7.00
C HIS A 117 2.10 -0.94 5.51
N ARG A 118 3.06 -0.17 4.98
CA ARG A 118 3.56 -0.29 3.60
C ARG A 118 5.02 -0.70 3.56
#